data_AF-T0YXK9-F1
#
_entry.id   AF-T0YXK9-F1
#
_cell.length_a   1.000
_cell.length_b   1.000
_cell.length_c   1.000
_cell.angle_alpha   90.00
_cell.angle_beta   90.00
_cell.angle_gamma   90.00
#
_symmetry.space_group_name_H-M   'P 1'
#
loop_
_entity.id
_entity.type
_entity.pdbx_description
1 polymer ?
#
loop_
_entity_poly.entity_id
_entity_poly.type
_entity_poly.pdbx_seq_one_letter_code
_entity_poly.pdbx_strand_id
1 'polypeptide(L)'
;LRNRSRPPVGSCTGWWVGKRPPRKICSVGARVQRGRTLHGLALNVSTDLARFDPIVPCGIAGASTTSMRAEGIDVAMEEAVAAVVRLAGGIWGNGEVDFCSVGWREHAGVAVGGRQGRQIQAIAIPLLRKPPWMRVRAEMGTEFAALKQKLRRLDLVT
;
A
#
# COMPACT_ATOMS: atom_id res chain seq x y z
N LEU A 1 17.17 17.23 -18.91
CA LEU A 1 16.22 17.92 -18.01
C LEU A 1 14.95 18.24 -18.80
N ARG A 2 13.96 17.33 -18.85
CA ARG A 2 12.71 17.57 -19.61
C ARG A 2 11.75 18.32 -18.70
N ASN A 3 11.50 19.58 -19.03
CA ASN A 3 10.40 20.38 -18.51
C ASN A 3 9.07 19.70 -18.90
N ARG A 4 8.52 18.89 -18.01
CA ARG A 4 7.14 18.42 -18.12
C ARG A 4 6.30 19.39 -17.30
N SER A 5 5.48 20.19 -17.99
CA SER A 5 4.44 20.98 -17.36
C SER A 5 3.61 20.10 -16.41
N ARG A 6 3.35 20.63 -15.21
CA ARG A 6 2.70 19.90 -14.11
C ARG A 6 1.29 19.47 -14.54
N PRO A 7 0.96 18.17 -14.54
CA PRO A 7 -0.41 17.73 -14.81
C PRO A 7 -1.35 18.29 -13.73
N PRO A 8 -2.56 18.75 -14.09
CA PRO A 8 -3.57 19.08 -13.09
C PRO A 8 -3.81 17.86 -12.19
N VAL A 9 -4.08 18.06 -10.90
CA VAL A 9 -4.16 16.96 -9.92
C VAL A 9 -5.17 15.87 -10.34
N GLY A 10 -6.22 16.25 -11.09
CA GLY A 10 -7.20 15.32 -11.66
C GLY A 10 -6.70 14.43 -12.80
N SER A 11 -5.52 14.69 -13.39
CA SER A 11 -4.87 13.81 -14.37
C SER A 11 -3.73 12.99 -13.78
N CYS A 12 -3.53 13.05 -12.46
CA CYS A 12 -2.56 12.22 -11.75
C CYS A 12 -3.16 10.87 -11.35
N THR A 13 -2.40 9.79 -11.51
CA THR A 13 -2.84 8.42 -11.20
C THR A 13 -3.21 8.25 -9.73
N GLY A 14 -4.20 7.40 -9.48
CA GLY A 14 -4.76 7.11 -8.15
C GLY A 14 -6.15 7.70 -7.97
N TRP A 15 -6.68 7.56 -6.75
CA TRP A 15 -7.99 8.07 -6.38
C TRP A 15 -7.89 9.27 -5.46
N TRP A 16 -8.78 10.23 -5.68
CA TRP A 16 -8.77 11.54 -5.06
C TRP A 16 -10.17 11.86 -4.53
N VAL A 17 -10.23 12.58 -3.42
CA VAL A 17 -11.47 13.04 -2.79
C VAL A 17 -11.49 14.56 -2.68
N GLY A 18 -12.69 15.13 -2.66
CA GLY A 18 -12.90 16.59 -2.64
C GLY A 18 -12.65 17.25 -4.00
N LYS A 19 -13.08 18.51 -4.12
CA LYS A 19 -12.98 19.28 -5.38
C LYS A 19 -11.86 20.32 -5.37
N ARG A 20 -11.60 21.00 -4.25
CA ARG A 20 -10.62 22.11 -4.16
C ARG A 20 -10.10 22.32 -2.72
N PRO A 21 -8.83 22.01 -2.40
CA PRO A 21 -7.92 21.18 -3.18
C PRO A 21 -8.33 19.69 -3.09
N PRO A 22 -8.21 18.92 -4.19
CA PRO A 22 -8.39 17.48 -4.14
C PRO A 22 -7.27 16.84 -3.29
N ARG A 23 -7.62 15.84 -2.49
CA ARG A 23 -6.68 15.09 -1.64
C ARG A 23 -6.58 13.65 -2.11
N LYS A 24 -5.37 13.11 -2.19
CA LYS A 24 -5.15 11.73 -2.62
C LYS A 24 -5.52 10.77 -1.49
N ILE A 25 -6.43 9.85 -1.73
CA ILE A 25 -6.80 8.81 -0.74
C ILE A 25 -6.16 7.46 -1.06
N CYS A 26 -5.86 7.20 -2.33
CA CYS A 26 -5.29 5.92 -2.74
C CYS A 26 -4.29 6.10 -3.89
N SER A 27 -3.13 5.47 -3.75
CA SER A 27 -2.08 5.45 -4.77
C SER A 27 -2.16 4.18 -5.59
N VAL A 28 -1.89 4.29 -6.89
CA VAL A 28 -1.86 3.16 -7.82
C VAL A 28 -0.51 3.11 -8.50
N GLY A 29 0.10 1.94 -8.48
CA GLY A 29 1.31 1.62 -9.21
C GLY A 29 1.28 0.14 -9.53
N ALA A 30 1.19 -0.20 -10.81
CA ALA A 30 1.17 -1.57 -11.27
C ALA A 30 2.20 -1.77 -12.38
N ARG A 31 2.73 -2.98 -12.47
CA ARG A 31 3.63 -3.40 -13.55
C ARG A 31 3.15 -4.73 -14.08
N VAL A 32 3.22 -4.93 -15.40
CA VAL A 32 2.99 -6.24 -16.01
C VAL A 32 4.33 -6.82 -16.45
N GLN A 33 4.59 -8.06 -16.05
CA GLN A 33 5.78 -8.79 -16.45
C GLN A 33 5.41 -10.26 -16.67
N ARG A 34 5.77 -10.82 -17.84
CA ARG A 34 5.47 -12.21 -18.23
C ARG A 34 3.97 -12.57 -18.07
N GLY A 35 3.09 -11.67 -18.47
CA GLY A 35 1.63 -11.88 -18.41
C GLY A 35 1.03 -11.83 -16.99
N ARG A 36 1.77 -11.35 -15.98
CA ARG A 36 1.31 -11.24 -14.59
C ARG A 36 1.47 -9.82 -14.08
N THR A 37 0.52 -9.36 -13.28
CA THR A 37 0.57 -8.06 -12.61
C THR A 37 1.44 -8.14 -11.35
N LEU A 38 2.15 -7.05 -11.06
CA LEU A 38 2.97 -6.83 -9.88
C LEU A 38 2.55 -5.50 -9.25
N HIS A 39 2.73 -5.39 -7.93
CA HIS A 39 2.27 -4.26 -7.11
C HIS A 39 0.74 -4.18 -7.06
N GLY A 40 0.15 -2.98 -7.23
CA GLY A 40 -1.29 -2.78 -7.16
C GLY A 40 -1.65 -1.38 -6.67
N LEU A 41 -2.41 -1.34 -5.58
CA LEU A 41 -2.91 -0.11 -4.97
C LEU A 41 -2.54 -0.01 -3.49
N ALA A 42 -2.53 1.21 -2.97
CA ALA A 42 -2.31 1.52 -1.56
C ALA A 42 -3.38 2.53 -1.13
N LEU A 43 -4.43 2.02 -0.47
CA LEU A 43 -5.53 2.81 0.08
C LEU A 43 -5.21 3.22 1.52
N ASN A 44 -5.30 4.52 1.80
CA ASN A 44 -5.07 5.04 3.14
C ASN A 44 -6.34 4.88 3.99
N VAL A 45 -6.36 3.92 4.92
CA VAL A 45 -7.50 3.68 5.82
C VAL A 45 -7.36 4.50 7.09
N SER A 46 -6.46 4.09 8.00
CA SER A 46 -6.13 4.74 9.27
C SER A 46 -4.71 5.34 9.26
N THR A 47 -4.16 5.58 8.08
CA THR A 47 -2.76 5.95 7.86
C THR A 47 -2.38 7.23 8.58
N ASP A 48 -1.24 7.19 9.29
CA ASP A 48 -0.57 8.38 9.84
C ASP A 48 -0.06 9.25 8.69
N LEU A 49 -0.78 10.35 8.43
CA LEU A 49 -0.53 11.22 7.28
C LEU A 49 0.76 12.05 7.43
N ALA A 50 1.28 12.21 8.65
CA ALA A 50 2.56 12.92 8.88
C ALA A 50 3.75 12.19 8.22
N ARG A 51 3.59 10.91 7.89
CA ARG A 51 4.60 10.13 7.13
C ARG A 51 4.75 10.61 5.69
N PHE A 52 3.82 11.41 5.17
CA PHE A 52 3.93 12.01 3.84
C PHE A 52 4.71 13.33 3.84
N ASP A 53 4.86 14.01 4.99
CA ASP A 53 5.55 15.30 5.10
C ASP A 53 7.00 15.30 4.58
N PRO A 54 7.85 14.28 4.83
CA PRO A 54 9.24 14.29 4.38
C PRO A 54 9.41 13.91 2.89
N ILE A 55 8.33 13.59 2.16
CA ILE A 55 8.40 13.13 0.77
C ILE A 55 7.54 13.98 -0.15
N VAL A 56 7.84 13.96 -1.45
CA VAL A 56 6.90 14.45 -2.48
C VAL A 56 6.08 13.25 -2.98
N PRO A 57 4.87 13.02 -2.45
CA PRO A 57 4.10 11.82 -2.76
C PRO A 57 3.81 11.71 -4.26
N CYS A 58 4.12 10.55 -4.83
CA CYS A 58 3.95 10.24 -6.25
C CYS A 58 4.62 11.24 -7.22
N GLY A 59 5.59 12.03 -6.77
CA GLY A 59 6.23 13.07 -7.56
C GLY A 59 5.35 14.29 -7.86
N ILE A 60 4.22 14.44 -7.14
CA ILE A 60 3.25 15.51 -7.37
C ILE A 60 3.44 16.58 -6.29
N ALA A 61 4.29 17.57 -6.60
CA ALA A 61 4.56 18.67 -5.68
C ALA A 61 3.26 19.39 -5.28
N GLY A 62 3.01 19.63 -3.99
CA GLY A 62 1.84 20.34 -3.49
C GLY A 62 0.51 19.59 -3.59
N ALA A 63 0.53 18.28 -3.87
CA ALA A 63 -0.64 17.43 -3.64
C ALA A 63 -0.75 17.07 -2.15
N SER A 64 -1.94 17.24 -1.58
CA SER A 64 -2.25 16.76 -0.24
C SER A 64 -2.72 15.31 -0.29
N THR A 65 -2.42 14.56 0.77
CA THR A 65 -2.86 13.18 0.96
C THR A 65 -3.87 13.13 2.10
N THR A 66 -4.80 12.17 2.06
CA THR A 66 -5.80 11.93 3.09
C THR A 66 -5.97 10.44 3.35
N SER A 67 -6.79 10.08 4.34
CA SER A 67 -7.17 8.71 4.71
C SER A 67 -8.66 8.62 5.00
N MET A 68 -9.24 7.42 4.98
CA MET A 68 -10.65 7.22 5.36
C MET A 68 -10.95 7.83 6.74
N ARG A 69 -10.05 7.60 7.72
CA ARG A 69 -10.15 8.19 9.05
C ARG A 69 -10.17 9.73 9.03
N ALA A 70 -9.29 10.35 8.23
CA ALA A 70 -9.24 11.81 8.09
C ALA A 70 -10.49 12.38 7.38
N GLU A 71 -11.15 11.59 6.54
CA GLU A 71 -12.44 11.93 5.92
C GLU A 71 -13.66 11.59 6.81
N GLY A 72 -13.44 11.19 8.07
CA GLY A 72 -14.51 10.89 9.03
C GLY A 72 -15.11 9.49 8.92
N ILE A 73 -14.47 8.59 8.17
CA ILE A 73 -14.89 7.19 8.03
C ILE A 73 -13.95 6.33 8.89
N ASP A 74 -14.42 6.00 10.10
CA ASP A 74 -13.70 5.06 10.97
C ASP A 74 -14.17 3.63 10.68
N VAL A 75 -13.28 2.84 10.09
CA VAL A 75 -13.56 1.48 9.62
C VAL A 75 -12.40 0.59 10.01
N ALA A 76 -12.68 -0.66 10.38
CA ALA A 76 -11.64 -1.64 10.64
C ALA A 76 -10.88 -1.99 9.34
N MET A 77 -9.60 -2.33 9.45
CA MET A 77 -8.80 -2.70 8.28
C MET A 77 -9.42 -3.91 7.56
N GLU A 78 -9.93 -4.86 8.33
CA GLU A 78 -10.61 -6.07 7.84
C GLU A 78 -11.85 -5.73 7.00
N GLU A 79 -12.64 -4.76 7.43
CA GLU A 79 -13.84 -4.30 6.71
C GLU A 79 -13.46 -3.57 5.42
N ALA A 80 -12.43 -2.72 5.47
CA ALA A 80 -11.91 -2.06 4.27
C ALA A 80 -11.39 -3.08 3.24
N VAL A 81 -10.64 -4.09 3.69
CA VAL A 81 -10.14 -5.18 2.85
C VAL A 81 -11.30 -6.00 2.27
N ALA A 82 -12.28 -6.40 3.09
CA ALA A 82 -13.43 -7.16 2.64
C ALA A 82 -14.22 -6.40 1.56
N ALA A 83 -14.38 -5.09 1.71
CA ALA A 83 -15.01 -4.25 0.70
C ALA A 83 -14.24 -4.25 -0.63
N VAL A 84 -12.91 -4.11 -0.58
CA VAL A 84 -12.04 -4.14 -1.76
C VAL A 84 -12.10 -5.49 -2.47
N VAL A 85 -11.98 -6.59 -1.73
CA VAL A 85 -12.02 -7.98 -2.26
C VAL A 85 -13.35 -8.24 -2.96
N ARG A 86 -14.47 -7.91 -2.32
CA ARG A 86 -15.81 -8.08 -2.88
C ARG A 86 -15.98 -7.31 -4.18
N LEU A 87 -15.56 -6.04 -4.21
CA LEU A 87 -15.68 -5.18 -5.40
C LEU A 87 -14.76 -5.68 -6.53
N ALA A 88 -13.51 -6.04 -6.22
CA ALA A 88 -12.57 -6.57 -7.18
C ALA A 88 -13.06 -7.88 -7.82
N GLY A 89 -13.61 -8.80 -7.01
CA GLY A 89 -14.18 -10.06 -7.49
C GLY A 89 -15.38 -9.86 -8.41
N GLY A 90 -16.24 -8.88 -8.09
CA GLY A 90 -17.38 -8.55 -8.95
C GLY A 90 -16.97 -7.94 -10.29
N ILE A 91 -15.90 -7.13 -10.33
CA ILE A 91 -15.48 -6.42 -11.55
C ILE A 91 -14.58 -7.31 -12.43
N TRP A 92 -13.64 -8.04 -11.84
CA TRP A 92 -12.59 -8.74 -12.58
C TRP A 92 -12.62 -10.26 -12.44
N GLY A 93 -13.23 -10.80 -11.39
CA GLY A 93 -13.18 -12.22 -11.05
C GLY A 93 -14.41 -13.03 -11.47
N ASN A 94 -15.43 -12.40 -12.07
CA ASN A 94 -16.73 -13.03 -12.33
C ASN A 94 -17.35 -13.69 -11.08
N GLY A 95 -17.09 -13.10 -9.90
CA GLY A 95 -17.52 -13.63 -8.60
C GLY A 95 -16.55 -14.60 -7.93
N GLU A 96 -15.51 -15.08 -8.62
CA GLU A 96 -14.47 -15.93 -8.04
C GLU A 96 -13.26 -15.10 -7.62
N VAL A 97 -12.74 -15.34 -6.41
CA VAL A 97 -11.57 -14.63 -5.88
C VAL A 97 -10.70 -15.57 -5.04
N ASP A 98 -9.43 -15.69 -5.44
CA ASP A 98 -8.37 -16.21 -4.59
C ASP A 98 -7.77 -15.06 -3.75
N PHE A 99 -7.94 -15.14 -2.43
CA PHE A 99 -7.52 -14.08 -1.51
C PHE A 99 -6.40 -14.54 -0.57
N CYS A 100 -5.30 -13.79 -0.55
CA CYS A 100 -4.19 -13.96 0.37
C CYS A 100 -3.92 -12.64 1.10
N SER A 101 -3.97 -12.65 2.44
CA SER A 101 -3.67 -11.50 3.28
C SER A 101 -2.36 -11.65 4.03
N VAL A 102 -1.64 -10.53 4.23
CA VAL A 102 -0.53 -10.44 5.19
C VAL A 102 -0.78 -9.26 6.13
N GLY A 103 -0.88 -9.53 7.43
CA GLY A 103 -0.99 -8.50 8.47
C GLY A 103 0.36 -8.29 9.16
N TRP A 104 0.78 -7.04 9.32
CA TRP A 104 1.93 -6.68 10.16
C TRP A 104 1.46 -6.40 11.59
N ARG A 105 2.32 -6.64 12.58
CA ARG A 105 2.04 -6.33 13.98
C ARG A 105 2.07 -4.81 14.16
N GLU A 106 0.95 -4.21 14.53
CA GLU A 106 0.93 -2.85 15.06
C GLU A 106 1.33 -2.88 16.55
N HIS A 107 2.22 -1.97 16.95
CA HIS A 107 2.40 -1.64 18.37
C HIS A 107 1.31 -0.64 18.74
N ALA A 108 0.08 -1.12 18.93
CA ALA A 108 -1.03 -0.28 19.37
C ALA A 108 -1.14 -0.34 20.91
N GLY A 109 -0.58 0.67 21.58
CA GLY A 109 -1.14 1.09 22.85
C GLY A 109 -2.35 1.96 22.55
N VAL A 110 -3.54 1.50 22.94
CA VAL A 110 -4.72 2.27 23.43
C VAL A 110 -5.95 1.35 23.35
N ALA A 111 -6.59 1.14 24.50
CA ALA A 111 -7.88 0.45 24.63
C ALA A 111 -9.03 1.43 24.42
N VAL A 112 -10.03 1.09 23.59
CA VAL A 112 -11.34 1.73 23.61
C VAL A 112 -12.42 0.67 23.36
N GLY A 113 -13.39 0.63 24.27
CA GLY A 113 -14.38 -0.44 24.41
C GLY A 113 -15.53 -0.44 23.40
N GLY A 114 -15.96 -1.66 23.09
CA GLY A 114 -17.36 -2.12 23.11
C GLY A 114 -18.37 -1.53 22.12
N ARG A 115 -18.77 -2.37 21.16
CA ARG A 115 -20.19 -2.60 20.82
C ARG A 115 -20.39 -3.97 20.15
N GLN A 116 -21.38 -4.71 20.64
CA GLN A 116 -21.77 -6.04 20.21
C GLN A 116 -22.30 -6.03 18.77
N GLY A 117 -21.40 -6.33 17.82
CA GLY A 117 -21.71 -6.70 16.46
C GLY A 117 -21.64 -8.21 16.29
N ARG A 118 -22.59 -8.76 15.54
CA ARG A 118 -22.81 -10.19 15.24
C ARG A 118 -21.50 -10.91 14.92
N GLN A 119 -21.21 -11.96 15.69
CA GLN A 119 -19.98 -12.73 15.63
C GLN A 119 -19.90 -13.52 14.31
N ILE A 120 -19.31 -12.93 13.28
CA ILE A 120 -18.78 -13.69 12.15
C ILE A 120 -17.52 -14.36 12.68
N GLN A 121 -17.46 -15.70 12.64
CA GLN A 121 -16.25 -16.43 12.97
C GLN A 121 -15.17 -16.07 11.94
N ALA A 122 -14.39 -15.04 12.24
CA ALA A 122 -13.11 -14.83 11.58
C ALA A 122 -12.29 -16.09 11.87
N ILE A 123 -12.03 -16.88 10.84
CA ILE A 123 -10.98 -17.89 10.91
C ILE A 123 -9.70 -17.09 11.15
N ALA A 124 -9.27 -17.07 12.41
CA ALA A 124 -8.00 -16.51 12.79
C ALA A 124 -6.94 -17.36 12.09
N ILE A 125 -6.47 -16.92 10.92
CA ILE A 125 -5.25 -17.44 10.34
C ILE A 125 -4.16 -17.00 11.33
N PRO A 126 -3.56 -17.93 12.10
CA PRO A 126 -2.47 -17.55 12.98
C PRO A 126 -1.39 -17.01 12.05
N LEU A 127 -0.97 -15.76 12.24
CA LEU A 127 0.16 -15.19 11.53
C LEU A 127 1.41 -15.99 11.94
N LEU A 128 1.61 -17.12 11.26
CA LEU A 128 2.77 -17.98 11.41
C LEU A 128 3.98 -17.11 11.14
N ARG A 129 4.85 -17.04 12.16
CA ARG A 129 6.15 -16.39 12.07
C ARG A 129 6.80 -16.84 10.77
N LYS A 130 7.25 -15.90 9.92
CA LYS A 130 7.79 -16.17 8.58
C LYS A 130 8.65 -17.45 8.62
N PRO A 131 8.25 -18.52 7.92
CA PRO A 131 8.86 -19.81 8.10
C PRO A 131 10.35 -19.75 7.71
N PRO A 132 11.23 -20.57 8.32
CA PRO A 132 12.68 -20.47 8.16
C PRO A 132 13.15 -20.44 6.70
N TRP A 133 12.50 -21.19 5.81
CA TRP A 133 12.81 -21.24 4.38
C TRP A 133 12.53 -19.93 3.62
N MET A 134 11.63 -19.09 4.14
CA MET A 134 11.32 -17.78 3.53
C MET A 134 12.19 -16.66 4.13
N ARG A 135 12.98 -16.96 5.17
CA ARG A 135 13.95 -16.04 5.78
C ARG A 135 15.27 -16.18 5.05
N VAL A 136 15.42 -15.44 3.96
CA VAL A 136 16.71 -15.34 3.26
C VAL A 136 17.69 -14.62 4.19
N ARG A 137 18.76 -15.32 4.61
CA ARG A 137 19.91 -14.65 5.23
C ARG A 137 20.63 -13.90 4.11
N ALA A 138 20.63 -12.58 4.19
CA ALA A 138 21.44 -11.78 3.28
C ALA A 138 22.92 -12.01 3.64
N GLU A 139 23.63 -12.78 2.81
CA GLU A 139 25.07 -12.94 2.92
C GLU A 139 25.77 -11.74 2.31
N MET A 140 26.00 -10.72 3.14
CA MET A 140 26.63 -9.46 2.74
C MET A 140 28.16 -9.58 2.82
N GLY A 141 28.71 -10.61 2.16
CA GLY A 141 30.14 -10.89 2.13
C GLY A 141 30.94 -9.88 1.31
N THR A 142 32.25 -10.10 1.25
CA THR A 142 33.20 -9.27 0.46
C THR A 142 32.82 -9.21 -1.02
N GLU A 143 32.27 -10.29 -1.57
CA GLU A 143 31.78 -10.35 -2.95
C GLU A 143 30.59 -9.41 -3.21
N PHE A 144 29.63 -9.33 -2.27
CA PHE A 144 28.51 -8.40 -2.35
C PHE A 144 28.99 -6.95 -2.31
N ALA A 145 29.97 -6.65 -1.44
CA ALA A 145 30.57 -5.31 -1.37
C ALA A 145 31.26 -4.93 -2.68
N ALA A 146 32.02 -5.85 -3.29
CA ALA A 146 32.67 -5.64 -4.57
C ALA A 146 31.66 -5.46 -5.72
N LEU A 147 30.57 -6.23 -5.74
CA LEU A 147 29.48 -6.09 -6.70
C LEU A 147 28.80 -4.73 -6.56
N LYS A 148 28.48 -4.30 -5.33
CA LYS A 148 27.88 -3.00 -5.05
C LYS A 148 28.79 -1.85 -5.48
N GLN A 149 30.09 -1.97 -5.29
CA GLN A 149 31.07 -0.98 -5.75
C GLN A 149 31.13 -0.91 -7.28
N LYS A 150 31.10 -2.05 -7.98
CA LYS A 150 31.05 -2.10 -9.44
C LYS A 150 29.76 -1.49 -10.01
N LEU A 151 28.60 -1.81 -9.43
CA LEU A 151 27.31 -1.24 -9.84
C LEU A 151 27.31 0.30 -9.71
N ARG A 152 27.82 0.82 -8.59
CA ARG A 152 27.98 2.27 -8.36
C ARG A 152 28.95 2.91 -9.35
N ARG A 153 30.09 2.25 -9.63
CA ARG A 153 31.09 2.74 -10.58
C ARG A 153 30.53 2.84 -12.01
N LEU A 154 29.67 1.90 -12.38
CA LEU A 154 29.09 1.82 -13.72
C LEU A 154 27.79 2.63 -13.87
N ASP A 155 27.39 3.37 -12.82
CA ASP A 155 26.13 4.12 -12.76
C ASP A 155 24.90 3.25 -13.09
N LEU A 156 25.00 1.96 -12.78
CA LEU A 156 23.92 1.00 -12.98
C LEU A 156 23.00 1.05 -11.76
N VAL A 157 21.84 1.65 -11.94
CA VAL A 157 20.81 1.74 -10.91
C VAL A 157 19.98 0.45 -10.92
N THR A 158 19.86 -0.19 -9.76
CA THR A 158 18.73 -1.10 -9.46
C THR A 158 17.52 -0.30 -9.03
#